data_AF-A0A0G1KGB3-F1
#
_entry.id   AF-A0A0G1KGB3-F1
#
_cell.length_a   1.000
_cell.length_b   1.000
_cell.length_c   1.000
_cell.angle_alpha   90.00
_cell.angle_beta   90.00
_cell.angle_gamma   90.00
#
_symmetry.space_group_name_H-M   'P 1'
#
loop_
_entity.id
_entity.type
_entity.pdbx_description
1 polymer ?
#
loop_
_entity_poly.entity_id
_entity_poly.type
_entity_poly.pdbx_seq_one_letter_code
_entity_poly.pdbx_strand_id
1 'polypeptide(L)'
;SATVKTARNSTGYTMEIAIPWTVLGVTPAEGKKMGLLLGNNDRDNGVGKQFDWLGLINTGSYARPNLWGTIALGASLIVVPPADTTAPVFSVITANSITSSSATITWTTDEPADSQAEYGLTTSYGQSSALQSALVTSHGVPISGLSAGSLYHYRVKSRNAAGLLATSIDNTFTTVALLLISLRPFKLRENPLRHLREQTKYTSWQDFPRGPLIMSASNPKIPLLLPTSRFFPT
;
A
#
# COMPACT_ATOMS: atom_id res chain seq x y z
N SER A 1 -38.17 2.66 -33.43
CA SER A 1 -38.24 1.19 -33.62
C SER A 1 -37.43 0.53 -32.53
N ALA A 2 -37.84 -0.65 -32.05
CA ALA A 2 -36.99 -1.46 -31.19
C ALA A 2 -35.82 -2.01 -32.03
N THR A 3 -34.62 -2.03 -31.47
CA THR A 3 -33.45 -2.68 -32.10
C THR A 3 -33.35 -4.08 -31.52
N VAL A 4 -33.25 -5.08 -32.39
CA VAL A 4 -33.07 -6.49 -32.01
C VAL A 4 -31.70 -6.94 -32.47
N LYS A 5 -30.91 -7.51 -31.55
CA LYS A 5 -29.68 -8.24 -31.88
C LYS A 5 -29.91 -9.73 -31.62
N THR A 6 -29.52 -10.57 -32.55
CA THR A 6 -29.65 -12.02 -32.44
C THR A 6 -28.29 -12.70 -32.58
N ALA A 7 -27.98 -13.64 -31.68
CA ALA A 7 -26.81 -14.49 -31.76
C ALA A 7 -27.23 -15.96 -31.68
N ARG A 8 -26.69 -16.82 -32.56
CA ARG A 8 -26.94 -18.27 -32.55
C ARG A 8 -25.97 -18.94 -31.57
N ASN A 9 -26.45 -19.88 -30.77
CA ASN A 9 -25.63 -20.71 -29.88
C ASN A 9 -25.91 -22.21 -30.10
N SER A 10 -25.23 -23.08 -29.35
CA SER A 10 -25.34 -24.54 -29.51
C SER A 10 -26.72 -25.13 -29.14
N THR A 11 -27.59 -24.36 -28.50
CA THR A 11 -28.92 -24.79 -28.05
C THR A 11 -30.07 -23.97 -28.66
N GLY A 12 -29.78 -22.98 -29.51
CA GLY A 12 -30.79 -22.10 -30.12
C GLY A 12 -30.28 -20.69 -30.43
N TYR A 13 -31.05 -19.68 -30.04
CA TYR A 13 -30.77 -18.26 -30.28
C TYR A 13 -30.87 -17.45 -28.98
N THR A 14 -30.00 -16.45 -28.81
CA THR A 14 -30.13 -15.39 -27.81
C THR A 14 -30.57 -14.10 -28.50
N MET A 15 -31.56 -13.42 -27.93
CA MET A 15 -32.08 -12.14 -28.43
C MET A 15 -31.90 -11.05 -27.38
N GLU A 16 -31.33 -9.92 -27.78
CA GLU A 16 -31.32 -8.69 -26.99
C GLU A 16 -32.27 -7.68 -27.65
N ILE A 17 -33.22 -7.15 -26.88
CA ILE A 17 -34.26 -6.22 -27.36
C ILE A 17 -34.15 -4.92 -26.59
N ALA A 18 -33.85 -3.82 -27.29
CA ALA A 18 -33.93 -2.49 -26.71
C ALA A 18 -35.37 -1.98 -26.73
N ILE A 19 -35.94 -1.68 -25.55
CA ILE A 19 -37.31 -1.15 -25.43
C ILE A 19 -37.25 0.39 -25.50
N PRO A 20 -37.88 1.04 -26.50
CA PRO A 20 -37.84 2.50 -26.65
C PRO A 20 -38.89 3.17 -25.76
N TRP A 21 -38.62 3.21 -24.45
CA TRP A 21 -39.54 3.70 -23.40
C TRP A 21 -40.16 5.07 -23.70
N THR A 22 -39.35 6.02 -24.17
CA THR A 22 -39.77 7.38 -24.49
C THR A 22 -40.77 7.43 -25.64
N VAL A 23 -40.58 6.59 -26.67
CA VAL A 23 -41.48 6.49 -27.83
C VAL A 23 -42.81 5.85 -27.43
N LEU A 24 -42.79 4.94 -26.46
CA LEU A 24 -43.99 4.31 -25.92
C LEU A 24 -44.74 5.19 -24.92
N GLY A 25 -44.18 6.33 -24.50
CA GLY A 25 -44.75 7.17 -23.44
C GLY A 25 -44.84 6.46 -22.09
N VAL A 26 -44.02 5.43 -21.88
CA VAL A 26 -44.02 4.62 -20.65
C VAL A 26 -42.77 4.92 -19.84
N THR A 27 -42.96 5.38 -18.60
CA THR A 27 -41.88 5.44 -17.61
C THR A 27 -41.67 4.04 -17.02
N PRO A 28 -40.50 3.41 -17.19
CA PRO A 28 -40.20 2.12 -16.57
C PRO A 28 -40.17 2.28 -15.05
N ALA A 29 -40.76 1.32 -14.33
CA ALA A 29 -40.78 1.30 -12.87
C ALA A 29 -40.72 -0.15 -12.38
N GLU A 30 -40.11 -0.37 -11.21
CA GLU A 30 -40.04 -1.68 -10.57
C GLU A 30 -41.44 -2.28 -10.39
N GLY A 31 -41.56 -3.58 -10.64
CA GLY A 31 -42.81 -4.30 -10.50
C GLY A 31 -43.84 -3.98 -11.59
N LYS A 32 -43.55 -3.06 -12.51
CA LYS A 32 -44.38 -2.83 -13.70
C LYS A 32 -44.39 -4.11 -14.54
N LYS A 33 -45.60 -4.61 -14.76
CA LYS A 33 -45.87 -5.81 -15.56
C LYS A 33 -46.18 -5.41 -16.98
N MET A 34 -45.52 -6.06 -17.94
CA MET A 34 -45.75 -5.85 -19.35
C MET A 34 -45.99 -7.20 -20.05
N GLY A 35 -46.92 -7.21 -20.99
CA GLY A 35 -47.04 -8.32 -21.92
C GLY A 35 -45.89 -8.29 -22.91
N LEU A 36 -45.25 -9.44 -23.13
CA LEU A 36 -44.30 -9.62 -24.22
C LEU A 36 -44.94 -10.51 -25.27
N LEU A 37 -44.96 -10.04 -26.53
CA LEU A 37 -45.34 -10.84 -27.68
C LEU A 37 -44.09 -11.08 -28.53
N LEU A 38 -43.77 -12.35 -28.76
CA LEU A 38 -42.78 -12.77 -29.75
C LEU A 38 -43.52 -13.42 -30.91
N GLY A 39 -43.53 -12.75 -32.07
CA GLY A 39 -44.05 -13.31 -33.31
C GLY A 39 -42.90 -13.75 -34.19
N ASN A 40 -42.91 -15.01 -34.64
CA ASN A 40 -42.08 -15.43 -35.78
C ASN A 40 -42.91 -15.30 -37.07
N ASN A 41 -42.31 -14.74 -38.11
CA ASN A 41 -42.91 -14.67 -39.44
C ASN A 41 -42.12 -15.58 -40.38
N ASP A 42 -42.42 -16.88 -40.31
CA ASP A 42 -41.85 -17.91 -41.17
C ASP A 42 -42.61 -17.94 -42.49
N ARG A 43 -42.26 -17.02 -43.39
CA ARG A 43 -43.09 -16.65 -44.55
C ARG A 43 -42.73 -17.44 -45.81
N ASP A 44 -42.56 -18.74 -45.66
CA ASP A 44 -42.10 -19.64 -46.73
C ASP A 44 -43.20 -20.11 -47.68
N ASN A 45 -44.45 -19.61 -47.62
CA ASN A 45 -45.50 -19.83 -48.65
C ASN A 45 -46.78 -18.98 -48.50
N GLY A 46 -46.67 -17.71 -48.09
CA GLY A 46 -47.76 -16.73 -48.25
C GLY A 46 -48.98 -16.84 -47.31
N VAL A 47 -49.07 -17.83 -46.42
CA VAL A 47 -50.10 -17.88 -45.37
C VAL A 47 -49.50 -17.38 -44.06
N GLY A 48 -49.98 -16.24 -43.55
CA GLY A 48 -49.54 -15.70 -42.26
C GLY A 48 -50.04 -16.57 -41.11
N LYS A 49 -49.27 -17.58 -40.71
CA LYS A 49 -49.53 -18.31 -39.47
C LYS A 49 -48.72 -17.69 -38.34
N GLN A 50 -49.42 -16.99 -37.46
CA GLN A 50 -48.87 -16.60 -36.16
C GLN A 50 -48.65 -17.86 -35.32
N PHE A 51 -47.50 -17.94 -34.64
CA PHE A 51 -47.14 -19.04 -33.75
C PHE A 51 -48.06 -19.04 -32.52
N ASP A 52 -49.06 -19.93 -32.50
CA ASP A 52 -49.93 -20.20 -31.33
C ASP A 52 -49.46 -21.50 -30.68
N TRP A 53 -48.76 -21.39 -29.55
CA TRP A 53 -48.13 -22.54 -28.87
C TRP A 53 -49.14 -23.57 -28.33
N LEU A 54 -50.44 -23.24 -28.26
CA LEU A 54 -51.49 -24.11 -27.72
C LEU A 54 -52.70 -24.30 -28.64
N GLY A 55 -52.72 -23.67 -29.83
CA GLY A 55 -53.81 -23.81 -30.81
C GLY A 55 -55.18 -23.35 -30.31
N LEU A 56 -55.23 -22.40 -29.37
CA LEU A 56 -56.44 -22.01 -28.66
C LEU A 56 -57.25 -20.90 -29.33
N ILE A 57 -56.77 -20.27 -30.41
CA ILE A 57 -57.48 -19.12 -31.01
C ILE A 57 -57.63 -19.25 -32.54
N ASN A 58 -58.88 -19.37 -32.99
CA ASN A 58 -59.24 -19.51 -34.42
C ASN A 58 -59.48 -18.15 -35.14
N THR A 59 -59.15 -17.02 -34.50
CA THR A 59 -59.22 -15.68 -35.10
C THR A 59 -58.03 -14.85 -34.63
N GLY A 60 -57.28 -14.29 -35.58
CA GLY A 60 -55.98 -13.66 -35.34
C GLY A 60 -56.04 -12.33 -34.56
N SER A 61 -56.38 -12.34 -33.28
CA SER A 61 -56.17 -11.18 -32.42
C SER A 61 -56.02 -11.52 -30.94
N TYR A 62 -54.85 -11.19 -30.40
CA TYR A 62 -54.53 -10.36 -29.21
C TYR A 62 -55.38 -10.40 -27.94
N ALA A 63 -56.42 -11.22 -27.82
CA ALA A 63 -57.45 -11.02 -26.80
C ALA A 63 -56.99 -11.35 -25.35
N ARG A 64 -55.86 -12.05 -25.16
CA ARG A 64 -55.46 -12.57 -23.84
C ARG A 64 -53.94 -12.54 -23.59
N PRO A 65 -53.32 -11.34 -23.50
CA PRO A 65 -51.87 -11.19 -23.27
C PRO A 65 -51.38 -11.78 -21.95
N ASN A 66 -52.27 -12.01 -20.99
CA ASN A 66 -52.02 -12.65 -19.70
C ASN A 66 -51.77 -14.18 -19.80
N LEU A 67 -51.99 -14.81 -20.96
CA LEU A 67 -51.70 -16.24 -21.18
C LEU A 67 -50.23 -16.51 -21.58
N TRP A 68 -49.43 -15.48 -21.92
CA TRP A 68 -48.08 -15.64 -22.47
C TRP A 68 -46.94 -15.32 -21.51
N GLY A 69 -47.21 -15.42 -20.20
CA GLY A 69 -46.26 -15.06 -19.17
C GLY A 69 -46.16 -13.54 -18.99
N THR A 70 -45.75 -13.11 -17.80
CA THR A 70 -45.58 -11.69 -17.47
C THR A 70 -44.10 -11.40 -17.33
N ILE A 71 -43.60 -10.38 -18.03
CA ILE A 71 -42.31 -9.80 -17.70
C ILE A 71 -42.55 -8.71 -16.66
N ALA A 72 -41.92 -8.87 -15.50
CA ALA A 72 -41.81 -7.82 -14.50
C ALA A 72 -40.45 -7.13 -14.69
N LEU A 73 -40.44 -5.81 -14.73
CA LEU A 73 -39.21 -5.06 -14.61
C LEU A 73 -38.70 -5.24 -13.17
N GLY A 74 -37.64 -6.04 -13.02
CA GLY A 74 -36.89 -6.07 -11.77
C GLY A 74 -36.21 -4.72 -11.56
N ALA A 75 -36.20 -4.21 -10.33
CA ALA A 75 -35.21 -3.20 -10.01
C ALA A 75 -33.83 -3.79 -10.32
N SER A 76 -32.93 -2.99 -10.89
CA SER A 76 -31.52 -3.26 -10.72
C SER A 76 -31.28 -3.26 -9.22
N LEU A 77 -31.17 -4.44 -8.62
CA LEU A 77 -30.65 -4.57 -7.27
C LEU A 77 -29.25 -3.98 -7.33
N ILE A 78 -29.07 -2.75 -6.87
CA ILE A 78 -27.75 -2.28 -6.50
C ILE A 78 -27.43 -3.13 -5.27
N VAL A 79 -26.79 -4.27 -5.49
CA VAL A 79 -26.22 -5.06 -4.41
C VAL A 79 -25.06 -4.22 -3.89
N VAL A 80 -25.37 -3.30 -2.99
CA VAL A 80 -24.36 -2.62 -2.20
C VAL A 80 -23.79 -3.70 -1.29
N PRO A 81 -22.50 -4.08 -1.43
CA PRO A 81 -21.90 -5.01 -0.49
C PRO A 81 -22.07 -4.46 0.94
N PRO A 82 -22.19 -5.34 1.95
CA PRO A 82 -22.26 -4.89 3.34
C PRO A 82 -21.09 -3.95 3.62
N ALA A 83 -21.36 -2.86 4.35
CA ALA A 83 -20.32 -1.92 4.73
C ALA A 83 -19.24 -2.67 5.52
N ASP A 84 -17.99 -2.36 5.24
CA ASP A 84 -16.87 -2.85 6.03
C ASP A 84 -16.91 -2.22 7.43
N THR A 85 -16.81 -3.08 8.45
CA THR A 85 -16.87 -2.73 9.86
C THR A 85 -15.65 -3.22 10.64
N THR A 86 -14.64 -3.78 9.97
CA THR A 86 -13.44 -4.31 10.59
C THR A 86 -12.26 -3.38 10.34
N ALA A 87 -11.49 -3.07 11.38
CA ALA A 87 -10.26 -2.31 11.23
C ALA A 87 -9.09 -3.25 10.89
N PRO A 88 -8.00 -2.74 10.29
CA PRO A 88 -6.86 -3.57 9.90
C PRO A 88 -6.24 -4.33 11.07
N VAL A 89 -5.90 -5.60 10.85
CA VAL A 89 -5.17 -6.42 11.82
C VAL A 89 -3.69 -6.45 11.46
N PHE A 90 -2.85 -6.01 12.40
CA PHE A 90 -1.41 -5.97 12.19
C PHE A 90 -0.73 -7.33 12.36
N SER A 91 0.32 -7.53 11.56
CA SER A 91 1.29 -8.62 11.71
C SER A 91 2.71 -8.13 11.37
N VAL A 92 3.73 -8.83 11.87
CA VAL A 92 5.16 -8.62 11.54
C VAL A 92 5.66 -7.16 11.76
N ILE A 93 5.25 -6.52 12.86
CA ILE A 93 5.71 -5.16 13.20
C ILE A 93 7.18 -5.21 13.61
N THR A 94 8.05 -4.54 12.85
CA THR A 94 9.50 -4.60 13.03
C THR A 94 10.18 -3.27 12.67
N ALA A 95 11.33 -3.01 13.30
CA ALA A 95 12.24 -1.93 12.95
C ALA A 95 13.47 -2.50 12.23
N ASN A 96 13.76 -2.01 11.03
CA ASN A 96 14.80 -2.49 10.13
C ASN A 96 15.75 -1.35 9.74
N SER A 97 16.89 -1.69 9.12
CA SER A 97 17.88 -0.73 8.60
C SER A 97 18.26 0.36 9.62
N ILE A 98 18.40 -0.04 10.89
CA ILE A 98 18.65 0.87 12.00
C ILE A 98 20.08 1.40 11.90
N THR A 99 20.21 2.72 11.84
CA THR A 99 21.50 3.43 11.86
C THR A 99 21.65 4.20 13.17
N SER A 100 22.65 5.08 13.27
CA SER A 100 22.79 6.00 14.40
C SER A 100 21.77 7.14 14.39
N SER A 101 21.07 7.38 13.26
CA SER A 101 20.17 8.53 13.11
C SER A 101 18.87 8.25 12.35
N SER A 102 18.64 7.00 11.94
CA SER A 102 17.45 6.60 11.18
C SER A 102 17.07 5.14 11.43
N ALA A 103 15.83 4.79 11.09
CA ALA A 103 15.35 3.42 10.99
C ALA A 103 14.20 3.35 9.97
N THR A 104 13.85 2.15 9.51
CA THR A 104 12.65 1.90 8.71
C THR A 104 11.70 1.01 9.51
N ILE A 105 10.50 1.49 9.80
CA ILE A 105 9.46 0.72 10.47
C ILE A 105 8.62 0.01 9.43
N THR A 106 8.49 -1.31 9.53
CA THR A 106 7.73 -2.14 8.60
C THR A 106 6.72 -3.01 9.31
N TRP A 107 5.58 -3.25 8.67
CA TRP A 107 4.52 -4.13 9.16
C TRP A 107 3.65 -4.59 7.99
N THR A 108 2.77 -5.56 8.26
CA THR A 108 1.74 -6.01 7.34
C THR A 108 0.35 -5.89 7.96
N THR A 109 -0.67 -5.70 7.12
CA THR A 109 -2.08 -5.77 7.48
C THR A 109 -2.79 -6.84 6.66
N ASP A 110 -3.89 -7.38 7.18
CA ASP A 110 -4.76 -8.33 6.49
C ASP A 110 -5.62 -7.69 5.39
N GLU A 111 -5.73 -6.36 5.38
CA GLU A 111 -6.45 -5.57 4.37
C GLU A 111 -5.68 -4.29 3.96
N PRO A 112 -5.93 -3.72 2.77
CA PRO A 112 -5.27 -2.50 2.33
C PRO A 112 -5.55 -1.29 3.22
N ALA A 113 -4.49 -0.65 3.72
CA ALA A 113 -4.60 0.51 4.61
C ALA A 113 -3.49 1.55 4.38
N ASP A 114 -3.69 2.76 4.91
CA ASP A 114 -2.65 3.80 4.93
C ASP A 114 -1.50 3.44 5.90
N SER A 115 -0.40 4.20 5.85
CA SER A 115 0.79 3.92 6.67
C SER A 115 1.26 5.15 7.45
N GLN A 116 1.34 5.02 8.77
CA GLN A 116 1.95 6.01 9.65
C GLN A 116 2.59 5.35 10.88
N ALA A 117 3.73 5.88 11.34
CA ALA A 117 4.35 5.50 12.60
C ALA A 117 4.44 6.70 13.55
N GLU A 118 4.18 6.47 14.83
CA GLU A 118 4.48 7.39 15.92
C GLU A 118 5.67 6.85 16.71
N TYR A 119 6.62 7.70 17.07
CA TYR A 119 7.87 7.28 17.71
C TYR A 119 8.43 8.33 18.67
N GLY A 120 9.26 7.91 19.64
CA GLY A 120 9.86 8.79 20.64
C GLY A 120 10.77 8.09 21.63
N LEU A 121 11.40 8.85 22.53
CA LEU A 121 12.23 8.30 23.61
C LEU A 121 11.40 7.72 24.77
N THR A 122 10.09 7.93 24.77
CA THR A 122 9.15 7.38 25.74
C THR A 122 7.90 6.91 25.03
N THR A 123 7.02 6.20 25.74
CA THR A 123 5.69 5.77 25.25
C THR A 123 4.72 6.92 24.97
N SER A 124 5.12 8.16 25.22
CA SER A 124 4.39 9.34 24.72
C SER A 124 4.67 9.62 23.25
N TYR A 125 5.69 8.97 22.67
CA TYR A 125 6.17 9.12 21.29
C TYR A 125 6.58 10.57 20.95
N GLY A 126 5.61 11.46 20.76
CA GLY A 126 5.86 12.88 20.53
C GLY A 126 6.36 13.23 19.13
N GLN A 127 6.65 12.25 18.28
CA GLN A 127 6.91 12.43 16.85
C GLN A 127 6.01 11.51 16.02
N SER A 128 5.74 11.93 14.79
CA SER A 128 5.00 11.15 13.79
C SER A 128 5.72 11.20 12.46
N SER A 129 5.75 10.09 11.75
CA SER A 129 6.16 10.07 10.35
C SER A 129 5.18 10.84 9.47
N ALA A 130 5.61 11.15 8.25
CA ALA A 130 4.67 11.52 7.20
C ALA A 130 3.63 10.41 7.00
N LEU A 131 2.39 10.80 6.70
CA LEU A 131 1.33 9.88 6.34
C LEU A 131 1.51 9.44 4.88
N GLN A 132 1.59 8.13 4.65
CA GLN A 132 1.54 7.55 3.32
C GLN A 132 0.10 7.07 3.05
N SER A 133 -0.65 7.82 2.25
CA SER A 133 -2.10 7.58 2.02
C SER A 133 -2.42 6.44 1.04
N ALA A 134 -1.40 5.85 0.39
CA ALA A 134 -1.61 4.72 -0.49
C ALA A 134 -2.04 3.49 0.33
N LEU A 135 -3.14 2.86 -0.08
CA LEU A 135 -3.65 1.67 0.59
C LEU A 135 -2.88 0.44 0.14
N VAL A 136 -2.11 -0.15 1.04
CA VAL A 136 -1.28 -1.33 0.81
C VAL A 136 -1.42 -2.30 1.98
N THR A 137 -0.95 -3.53 1.82
CA THR A 137 -0.90 -4.55 2.88
C THR A 137 0.51 -4.78 3.42
N SER A 138 1.53 -4.24 2.74
CA SER A 138 2.93 -4.28 3.13
C SER A 138 3.44 -2.86 3.26
N HIS A 139 3.78 -2.49 4.49
CA HIS A 139 4.05 -1.10 4.87
C HIS A 139 5.53 -0.92 5.19
N GLY A 140 6.04 0.27 4.87
CA GLY A 140 7.42 0.64 5.14
C GLY A 140 7.58 2.15 5.24
N VAL A 141 7.83 2.63 6.47
CA VAL A 141 7.96 4.05 6.79
C VAL A 141 9.39 4.34 7.28
N PRO A 142 10.17 5.15 6.55
CA PRO A 142 11.45 5.64 7.05
C PRO A 142 11.23 6.73 8.10
N ILE A 143 12.00 6.66 9.19
CA ILE A 143 12.10 7.69 10.22
C ILE A 143 13.56 8.14 10.36
N SER A 144 13.79 9.43 10.57
CA SER A 144 15.11 10.06 10.58
C SER A 144 15.22 11.11 11.68
N GLY A 145 16.42 11.67 11.87
CA GLY A 145 16.69 12.66 12.91
C GLY A 145 16.77 12.06 14.32
N LEU A 146 17.10 10.77 14.42
CA LEU A 146 17.20 10.07 15.70
C LEU A 146 18.53 10.36 16.39
N SER A 147 18.53 10.29 17.72
CA SER A 147 19.76 10.34 18.52
C SER A 147 20.43 8.98 18.55
N ALA A 148 21.75 8.95 18.44
CA ALA A 148 22.55 7.71 18.43
C ALA A 148 22.53 7.00 19.80
N GLY A 149 22.67 5.68 19.80
CA GLY A 149 22.75 4.86 21.02
C GLY A 149 21.53 4.98 21.95
N SER A 150 20.37 5.36 21.42
CA SER A 150 19.18 5.70 22.19
C SER A 150 18.06 4.68 21.93
N LEU A 151 17.36 4.28 23.00
CA LEU A 151 16.15 3.47 22.91
C LEU A 151 14.98 4.34 22.46
N TYR A 152 14.29 3.91 21.41
CA TYR A 152 13.06 4.52 20.92
C TYR A 152 11.89 3.56 21.11
N HIS A 153 10.77 4.11 21.57
CA HIS A 153 9.43 3.52 21.54
C HIS A 153 8.74 3.94 20.24
N TYR A 154 7.95 3.04 19.66
CA TYR A 154 7.14 3.31 18.48
C TYR A 154 5.86 2.47 18.44
N ARG A 155 4.86 2.98 17.72
CA ARG A 155 3.66 2.24 17.33
C ARG A 155 3.26 2.60 15.90
N VAL A 156 2.57 1.70 15.24
CA VAL A 156 2.09 1.88 13.86
C VAL A 156 0.58 2.09 13.83
N LYS A 157 0.14 2.84 12.84
CA LYS A 157 -1.26 3.23 12.62
C LYS A 157 -1.59 3.03 11.15
N SER A 158 -2.74 2.42 10.91
CA SER A 158 -3.23 2.12 9.57
C SER A 158 -4.74 2.26 9.53
N ARG A 159 -5.24 3.01 8.56
CA ARG A 159 -6.65 3.24 8.28
C ARG A 159 -7.02 2.65 6.93
N ASN A 160 -8.06 1.82 6.90
CA ASN A 160 -8.54 1.21 5.67
C ASN A 160 -9.42 2.18 4.84
N ALA A 161 -9.90 1.71 3.68
CA ALA A 161 -10.75 2.48 2.78
C ALA A 161 -12.10 2.89 3.41
N ALA A 162 -12.59 2.11 4.39
CA ALA A 162 -13.81 2.42 5.14
C ALA A 162 -13.59 3.49 6.24
N GLY A 163 -12.34 3.93 6.45
CA GLY A 163 -11.99 4.94 7.44
C GLY A 163 -11.73 4.39 8.85
N LEU A 164 -11.68 3.06 9.00
CA LEU A 164 -11.47 2.38 10.27
C LEU A 164 -9.98 2.35 10.61
N LEU A 165 -9.61 2.98 11.74
CA LEU A 165 -8.24 3.13 12.18
C LEU A 165 -7.87 2.01 13.17
N ALA A 166 -6.80 1.29 12.88
CA ALA A 166 -6.11 0.41 13.82
C ALA A 166 -4.84 1.07 14.36
N THR A 167 -4.46 0.75 15.59
CA THR A 167 -3.21 1.19 16.22
C THR A 167 -2.56 0.01 16.93
N SER A 168 -1.27 -0.19 16.72
CA SER A 168 -0.54 -1.30 17.35
C SER A 168 -0.25 -1.05 18.83
N ILE A 169 0.17 -2.11 19.51
CA ILE A 169 0.88 -2.00 20.79
C ILE A 169 2.22 -1.28 20.65
N ASP A 170 2.81 -0.91 21.79
CA ASP A 170 4.16 -0.35 21.86
C ASP A 170 5.22 -1.37 21.43
N ASN A 171 6.18 -0.92 20.65
CA ASN A 171 7.36 -1.65 20.24
C ASN A 171 8.59 -0.77 20.46
N THR A 172 9.78 -1.38 20.51
CA THR A 172 11.02 -0.63 20.74
C THR A 172 12.13 -1.02 19.79
N PHE A 173 13.04 -0.09 19.52
CA PHE A 173 14.34 -0.37 18.90
C PHE A 173 15.41 0.58 19.46
N THR A 174 16.69 0.20 19.34
CA THR A 174 17.81 1.03 19.80
C THR A 174 18.66 1.44 18.61
N THR A 175 18.91 2.74 18.44
CA THR A 175 19.80 3.24 17.39
C THR A 175 21.25 2.83 17.63
N VAL A 176 22.02 2.74 16.55
CA VAL A 176 23.44 2.38 16.64
C VAL A 176 24.19 3.49 17.38
N ALA A 177 25.03 3.13 18.36
CA ALA A 177 25.88 4.09 19.06
C ALA A 177 27.01 4.58 18.15
N LEU A 178 27.39 5.86 18.29
CA LEU A 178 28.59 6.37 17.62
C LEU A 178 29.83 5.86 18.36
N LEU A 179 30.73 5.19 17.64
CA LEU A 179 32.03 4.82 18.19
C LEU A 179 32.95 6.04 18.19
N LEU A 180 33.20 6.61 19.36
CA LEU A 180 34.27 7.59 19.54
C LEU A 180 35.57 6.85 19.84
N ILE A 181 36.47 6.76 18.86
CA ILE A 181 37.83 6.29 19.10
C ILE A 181 38.60 7.44 19.76
N SER A 182 38.75 7.37 21.08
CA SER A 182 39.69 8.24 21.80
C SER A 182 41.11 7.75 21.53
N LEU A 183 41.81 8.42 20.61
CA LEU A 183 43.24 8.21 20.44
C LEU A 183 43.94 8.79 21.67
N ARG A 184 44.59 7.93 22.47
CA ARG A 184 45.52 8.43 23.48
C ARG A 184 46.59 9.26 22.77
N PRO A 185 46.97 10.44 23.27
CA PRO A 185 48.05 11.20 22.66
C PRO A 185 49.30 10.32 22.62
N PHE A 186 49.72 9.94 21.43
CA PHE A 186 50.97 9.24 21.22
C PHE A 186 52.08 10.25 21.48
N LYS A 187 52.80 10.11 22.60
CA LYS A 187 54.09 10.81 22.73
C LYS A 187 55.02 10.23 21.67
N LEU A 188 55.29 11.00 20.62
CA LEU A 188 56.45 10.75 19.77
C LEU A 188 57.67 10.72 20.71
N ARG A 189 58.36 9.57 20.80
CA ARG A 189 59.66 9.55 21.45
C ARG A 189 60.56 10.46 20.63
N GLU A 190 61.14 11.48 21.28
CA GLU A 190 62.14 12.30 20.62
C GLU A 190 63.24 11.39 20.07
N ASN A 191 63.54 11.57 18.78
CA ASN A 191 64.59 10.86 18.09
C ASN A 191 65.94 11.26 18.72
N PRO A 192 66.76 10.35 19.26
CA PRO A 192 68.01 10.71 19.94
C PRO A 192 69.13 11.18 18.99
N LEU A 193 68.84 11.41 17.70
CA LEU A 193 69.80 11.94 16.73
C LEU A 193 69.34 13.30 16.20
N ARG A 194 69.69 14.37 16.93
CA ARG A 194 69.93 15.70 16.34
C ARG A 194 70.72 16.60 17.30
N HIS A 195 72.03 16.38 17.36
CA HIS A 195 72.93 17.53 17.30
C HIS A 195 72.87 18.04 15.87
N LEU A 196 72.21 19.18 15.64
CA LEU A 196 72.59 20.25 14.71
C LEU A 196 71.40 21.22 14.53
N ARG A 197 71.55 22.38 15.20
CA ARG A 197 71.02 23.73 14.94
C ARG A 197 69.67 23.86 14.23
N GLU A 198 68.65 24.28 14.97
CA GLU A 198 68.07 25.64 14.93
C GLU A 198 66.86 25.69 15.85
N GLN A 199 66.86 26.68 16.75
CA GLN A 199 65.76 26.96 17.67
C GLN A 199 64.59 27.52 16.86
N THR A 200 63.46 26.83 16.82
CA THR A 200 62.16 27.51 16.75
C THR A 200 61.20 26.83 17.71
N LYS A 201 60.66 27.70 18.56
CA LYS A 201 60.08 27.50 19.89
C LYS A 201 58.60 27.15 19.75
N TYR A 202 58.17 25.98 20.20
CA TYR A 202 56.77 25.72 20.54
C TYR A 202 56.73 25.08 21.93
N THR A 203 56.64 25.92 22.97
CA THR A 203 56.74 25.51 24.37
C THR A 203 55.44 25.67 25.14
N SER A 204 54.26 25.71 24.50
CA SER A 204 53.00 25.72 25.25
C SER A 204 51.80 25.12 24.51
N TRP A 205 50.90 24.50 25.29
CA TRP A 205 49.68 23.76 24.88
C TRP A 205 48.56 24.62 24.25
N GLN A 206 48.77 25.91 24.01
CA GLN A 206 47.71 26.86 23.63
C GLN A 206 47.50 27.02 22.11
N ASP A 207 48.35 26.44 21.27
CA ASP A 207 48.31 26.64 19.81
C ASP A 207 47.57 25.54 19.02
N PHE A 208 46.95 24.57 19.69
CA PHE A 208 46.10 23.58 18.99
C PHE A 208 44.72 24.18 18.71
N PRO A 209 44.27 24.27 17.43
CA PRO A 209 42.91 24.69 17.14
C PRO A 209 41.94 23.69 17.76
N ARG A 210 41.07 24.17 18.67
CA ARG A 210 39.96 23.41 19.28
C ARG A 210 38.81 23.23 18.29
N GLY A 211 39.09 22.65 17.14
CA GLY A 211 38.11 22.25 16.14
C GLY A 211 38.10 20.73 15.96
N PRO A 212 36.96 20.12 15.57
CA PRO A 212 36.95 18.72 15.17
C PRO A 212 37.86 18.54 13.96
N LEU A 213 38.87 17.67 14.08
CA LEU A 213 39.69 17.23 12.95
C LEU A 213 38.81 16.33 12.06
N ILE A 214 38.22 16.91 11.02
CA ILE A 214 37.57 16.15 9.95
C ILE A 214 38.67 15.62 9.03
N MET A 215 39.13 14.39 9.28
CA MET A 215 39.92 13.67 8.28
C MET A 215 38.97 12.95 7.33
N SER A 216 38.79 13.51 6.13
CA SER A 216 38.13 12.83 5.00
C SER A 216 38.98 11.62 4.61
N ALA A 217 38.43 10.42 4.78
CA ALA A 217 39.04 9.18 4.31
C ALA A 217 38.92 9.10 2.78
N SER A 218 39.80 9.79 2.07
CA SER A 218 39.98 9.63 0.63
C SER A 218 41.47 9.42 0.32
N ASN A 219 42.09 8.40 0.90
CA ASN A 219 43.33 7.84 0.34
C ASN A 219 43.60 6.40 0.87
N PRO A 220 43.52 5.35 0.04
CA PRO A 220 43.74 3.97 0.48
C PRO A 220 45.24 3.62 0.42
N LYS A 221 46.10 4.33 1.17
CA LYS A 221 47.52 3.96 1.32
C LYS A 221 48.08 4.41 2.67
N ILE A 222 47.61 3.79 3.76
CA ILE A 222 48.38 3.74 5.00
C ILE A 222 48.41 2.28 5.44
N PRO A 223 49.56 1.57 5.31
CA PRO A 223 49.65 0.21 5.80
C PRO A 223 49.54 0.22 7.33
N LEU A 224 48.57 -0.51 7.84
CA LEU A 224 48.37 -0.76 9.26
C LEU A 224 49.51 -1.69 9.74
N LEU A 225 50.60 -1.13 10.26
CA LEU A 225 51.60 -1.91 10.98
C LEU A 225 51.05 -2.23 12.37
N LEU A 226 50.37 -3.37 12.49
CA LEU A 226 50.10 -4.01 13.78
C LEU A 226 51.45 -4.43 14.40
N PRO A 227 51.75 -4.06 15.65
CA PRO A 227 52.93 -4.61 16.31
C PRO A 227 52.69 -6.10 16.54
N THR A 228 53.53 -6.93 15.94
CA THR A 228 53.63 -8.34 16.30
C THR A 228 54.26 -8.43 17.69
N SER A 229 53.51 -8.89 18.68
CA SER A 229 54.05 -9.28 19.97
C SER A 229 54.94 -10.51 19.78
N ARG A 230 56.26 -10.33 19.83
CA ARG A 230 57.20 -11.44 20.09
C ARG A 230 57.55 -11.43 21.58
N PHE A 231 57.02 -12.41 22.29
CA PHE A 231 57.58 -12.91 23.55
C PHE A 231 58.91 -13.61 23.27
N PHE A 232 59.91 -13.45 24.15
CA PHE A 232 60.86 -14.48 24.60
C PHE A 232 61.57 -13.99 25.90
N PRO A 233 62.12 -14.91 26.73
CA PRO A 233 61.99 -14.89 28.19
C PRO A 233 63.30 -14.58 28.93
N THR A 234 63.22 -14.51 30.26
CA THR A 234 64.31 -14.92 31.18
C THR A 234 63.88 -16.17 31.91
#